data_AF-A0A5A7RV88-F1
#
_entry.id   AF-A0A5A7RV88-F1
#
_cell.length_a   1.000
_cell.length_b   1.000
_cell.length_c   1.000
_cell.angle_alpha   90.00
_cell.angle_beta   90.00
_cell.angle_gamma   90.00
#
_symmetry.space_group_name_H-M   'P 1'
#
loop_
_entity.id
_entity.type
_entity.pdbx_description
1 polymer ?
#
loop_
_entity_poly.entity_id
_entity_poly.type
_entity_poly.pdbx_seq_one_letter_code
_entity_poly.pdbx_strand_id
1 'polypeptide(L)'
;MKFKFLELKEDYARILFEDVKPYFVNAIRRTMISDVPKLAIDNVTIYDNTSALFDEIIAHRLGLIPLPTHLDLLKGCDDCKIHYTLSKEGECTVYSGDLKAEDPIWNVKDKNIPIVRLLKNQR
;
A
#
# COMPACT_ATOMS: atom_id res chain seq x y z
N MET A 1 24.82 -16.36 17.12
CA MET A 1 23.79 -16.06 16.09
C MET A 1 24.45 -15.99 14.74
N LYS A 2 24.19 -16.98 13.89
CA LYS A 2 24.56 -16.96 12.47
C LYS A 2 23.27 -16.96 11.67
N PHE A 3 23.25 -16.31 10.51
CA PHE A 3 22.13 -16.41 9.60
C PHE A 3 22.61 -16.62 8.17
N LYS A 4 21.80 -17.31 7.37
CA LYS A 4 22.06 -17.59 5.96
C LYS A 4 20.82 -17.27 5.16
N PHE A 5 20.99 -16.55 4.05
CA PHE A 5 19.93 -16.43 3.05
C PHE A 5 19.86 -17.73 2.25
N LEU A 6 18.73 -18.43 2.37
CA LEU A 6 18.43 -19.61 1.55
C LEU A 6 17.85 -19.19 0.20
N GLU A 7 17.12 -18.09 0.17
CA GLU A 7 16.52 -17.51 -1.04
C GLU A 7 16.33 -16.01 -0.82
N LEU A 8 16.61 -15.22 -1.86
CA LEU A 8 16.37 -13.79 -1.86
C LEU A 8 15.85 -13.38 -3.24
N LYS A 9 14.64 -12.83 -3.25
CA LYS A 9 13.92 -12.27 -4.39
C LYS A 9 13.53 -10.83 -4.06
N GLU A 10 12.91 -10.13 -5.01
CA GLU A 10 12.51 -8.73 -4.85
C GLU A 10 11.50 -8.52 -3.71
N ASP A 11 10.51 -9.39 -3.59
CA ASP A 11 9.38 -9.31 -2.66
C ASP A 11 9.38 -10.41 -1.59
N TYR A 12 10.38 -11.30 -1.62
CA TYR A 12 10.44 -12.49 -0.77
C TYR A 12 11.87 -12.83 -0.35
N ALA A 13 12.05 -13.17 0.91
CA ALA A 13 13.30 -13.69 1.44
C ALA A 13 13.06 -14.89 2.36
N ARG A 14 13.91 -15.90 2.25
CA ARG A 14 13.94 -17.06 3.14
C ARG A 14 15.27 -17.10 3.88
N ILE A 15 15.22 -16.97 5.19
CA ILE A 15 16.41 -16.84 6.06
C ILE A 15 16.44 -18.01 7.05
N LEU A 16 17.59 -18.67 7.15
CA LEU A 16 17.87 -19.66 8.19
C LEU A 16 18.66 -18.99 9.31
N PHE A 17 18.16 -19.09 10.54
CA PHE A 17 18.88 -18.67 11.74
C PHE A 17 19.45 -19.88 12.48
N GLU A 18 20.75 -19.84 12.78
CA GLU A 18 21.49 -20.87 13.51
C GLU A 18 22.01 -20.29 14.84
N ASP A 19 22.15 -21.14 15.86
CA ASP A 19 22.62 -20.75 17.20
C ASP A 19 21.83 -19.60 17.83
N VAL A 20 20.50 -19.65 17.73
CA VAL A 20 19.60 -18.66 18.29
C VAL A 20 18.41 -19.31 18.99
N LYS A 21 17.87 -18.64 20.01
CA LYS A 21 16.68 -19.13 20.71
C LYS A 21 15.41 -18.76 19.94
N PRO A 22 14.37 -19.62 19.93
CA PRO A 22 13.13 -19.37 19.18
C PRO A 22 12.43 -18.04 19.53
N TYR A 23 12.52 -17.59 20.78
CA TYR A 23 11.89 -16.32 21.19
C TYR A 23 12.46 -15.12 20.43
N PHE A 24 13.74 -15.14 20.08
CA PHE A 24 14.40 -14.04 19.37
C PHE A 24 13.94 -13.96 17.92
N VAL A 25 13.81 -15.11 17.25
CA VAL A 25 13.26 -15.19 15.88
C VAL A 25 11.80 -14.74 15.86
N ASN A 26 11.03 -15.13 16.88
CA ASN A 26 9.65 -14.66 17.03
C ASN A 26 9.56 -13.16 17.29
N ALA A 27 10.51 -12.57 18.00
CA ALA A 27 10.58 -11.12 18.19
C ALA A 27 10.79 -10.41 16.84
N ILE A 28 11.76 -10.86 16.04
CA ILE A 28 11.98 -10.33 14.67
C ILE A 28 10.70 -10.44 13.84
N ARG A 29 10.06 -11.62 13.81
CA ARG A 29 8.81 -11.83 13.06
C ARG A 29 7.70 -10.85 13.49
N ARG A 30 7.54 -10.61 14.79
CA ARG A 30 6.54 -9.67 15.32
C ARG A 30 6.87 -8.23 14.93
N THR A 31 8.12 -7.81 15.10
CA THR A 31 8.58 -6.47 14.74
C THR A 31 8.41 -6.21 13.24
N MET A 32 8.71 -7.17 12.38
CA MET A 32 8.49 -7.04 10.92
C MET A 32 7.03 -6.82 10.54
N ILE A 33 6.08 -7.39 11.28
CA ILE A 33 4.64 -7.28 10.99
C ILE A 33 4.06 -5.98 11.56
N SER A 34 4.46 -5.62 12.78
CA SER A 34 3.77 -4.60 13.58
C SER A 34 4.51 -3.27 13.65
N ASP A 35 5.84 -3.28 13.71
CA ASP A 35 6.61 -2.10 14.10
C ASP A 35 7.29 -1.41 12.91
N VAL A 36 7.34 -2.06 11.73
CA VAL A 36 7.90 -1.46 10.52
C VAL A 36 6.89 -0.46 9.95
N PRO A 37 7.19 0.85 9.95
CA PRO A 37 6.27 1.87 9.45
C PRO A 37 6.15 1.79 7.93
N LYS A 38 4.92 1.96 7.44
CA LYS A 38 4.56 1.96 6.02
C LYS A 38 3.47 3.01 5.78
N LEU A 39 3.54 3.71 4.66
CA LEU A 39 2.48 4.62 4.24
C LEU A 39 1.23 3.85 3.83
N ALA A 40 0.08 4.41 4.19
CA ALA A 40 -1.23 3.93 3.78
C ALA A 40 -2.17 5.12 3.62
N ILE A 41 -3.24 4.94 2.85
CA ILE A 41 -4.29 5.96 2.71
C ILE A 41 -5.13 5.95 3.98
N ASP A 42 -5.14 7.08 4.68
CA ASP A 42 -5.87 7.24 5.96
C ASP A 42 -7.20 7.99 5.77
N ASN A 43 -7.18 9.10 5.01
CA ASN A 43 -8.36 9.92 4.75
C ASN A 43 -8.69 9.91 3.26
N VAL A 44 -9.97 9.69 2.94
CA VAL A 44 -10.49 9.70 1.57
C VAL A 44 -11.63 10.69 1.49
N THR A 45 -11.46 11.71 0.65
CA THR A 45 -12.53 12.67 0.35
C THR A 45 -13.16 12.30 -0.98
N ILE A 46 -14.44 11.93 -0.95
CA ILE A 46 -15.21 11.58 -2.14
C ILE A 46 -16.05 12.79 -2.55
N TYR A 47 -15.84 13.27 -3.77
CA TYR A 47 -16.62 14.36 -4.35
C TYR A 47 -17.84 13.84 -5.12
N ASP A 48 -17.65 12.72 -5.81
CA ASP A 48 -18.69 12.06 -6.58
C ASP A 48 -18.40 10.56 -6.66
N ASN A 49 -19.42 9.74 -6.42
CA ASN A 49 -19.40 8.30 -6.60
C ASN A 49 -20.79 7.84 -6.99
N THR A 50 -20.92 7.41 -8.23
CA THR A 50 -22.15 6.83 -8.79
C THR A 50 -21.98 5.34 -9.11
N SER A 51 -20.89 4.74 -8.64
CA SER A 51 -20.57 3.33 -8.83
C SER A 51 -21.51 2.41 -8.05
N ALA A 52 -21.38 1.11 -8.27
CA ALA A 52 -22.15 0.11 -7.53
C ALA A 52 -21.65 -0.10 -6.07
N LEU A 53 -20.46 0.40 -5.72
CA LEU A 53 -19.90 0.26 -4.38
C LEU A 53 -20.12 1.53 -3.57
N PHE A 54 -20.50 1.35 -2.30
CA PHE A 54 -20.58 2.46 -1.35
C PHE A 54 -19.20 3.04 -1.06
N ASP A 55 -19.22 4.32 -0.69
CA ASP A 55 -18.05 5.15 -0.38
C ASP A 55 -17.09 4.49 0.60
N GLU A 56 -17.62 3.90 1.68
CA GLU A 56 -16.82 3.27 2.73
C GLU A 56 -16.08 2.03 2.22
N ILE A 57 -16.68 1.30 1.28
CA ILE A 57 -16.06 0.11 0.67
C ILE A 57 -14.93 0.53 -0.26
N ILE A 58 -15.12 1.58 -1.04
CA ILE A 58 -14.07 2.13 -1.91
C ILE A 58 -12.93 2.67 -1.05
N ALA A 59 -13.23 3.47 -0.02
CA ALA A 59 -12.24 4.02 0.91
C ALA A 59 -11.45 2.91 1.62
N HIS A 60 -12.13 1.85 2.07
CA HIS A 60 -11.47 0.70 2.68
C HIS A 60 -10.52 -0.02 1.72
N ARG A 61 -10.94 -0.22 0.46
CA ARG A 61 -10.07 -0.81 -0.58
C ARG A 61 -8.85 0.06 -0.86
N LEU A 62 -9.03 1.38 -0.96
CA LEU A 62 -7.93 2.34 -1.12
C LEU A 62 -6.92 2.25 0.04
N GLY A 63 -7.40 2.14 1.28
CA GLY A 63 -6.54 1.96 2.47
C GLY A 63 -5.70 0.69 2.46
N LEU A 64 -6.08 -0.33 1.70
CA LEU A 64 -5.35 -1.60 1.58
C LEU A 64 -4.35 -1.62 0.42
N ILE A 65 -4.29 -0.59 -0.42
CA ILE A 65 -3.33 -0.51 -1.53
C ILE A 65 -1.93 -0.25 -0.94
N PRO A 66 -0.93 -1.10 -1.23
CA PRO A 66 0.43 -0.89 -0.77
C PRO A 66 1.07 0.30 -1.48
N LEU A 67 1.44 1.34 -0.72
CA LEU A 67 2.10 2.54 -1.23
C LEU A 67 3.63 2.43 -1.10
N PRO A 68 4.42 2.99 -2.03
CA PRO A 68 5.86 3.11 -1.85
C PRO A 68 6.15 3.96 -0.62
N THR A 69 7.06 3.50 0.25
CA THR A 69 7.44 4.21 1.46
C THR A 69 8.93 4.52 1.46
N HIS A 70 9.27 5.80 1.44
CA HIS A 70 10.64 6.30 1.54
C HIS A 70 10.84 6.97 2.90
N LEU A 71 11.23 6.17 3.90
CA LEU A 71 11.33 6.63 5.30
C LEU A 71 12.29 7.81 5.48
N ASP A 72 13.33 7.91 4.66
CA ASP A 72 14.30 8.99 4.77
C ASP A 72 13.74 10.36 4.35
N LEU A 73 12.74 10.37 3.47
CA LEU A 73 12.05 11.60 3.03
C LEU A 73 10.98 12.05 4.03
N LEU A 74 10.53 11.15 4.91
CA LEU A 74 9.49 11.39 5.91
C LEU A 74 10.06 11.78 7.28
N LYS A 75 11.36 11.55 7.51
CA LYS A 75 12.03 11.93 8.75
C LYS A 75 12.11 13.46 8.89
N GLY A 76 11.54 13.99 9.98
CA GLY A 76 11.61 15.42 10.31
C GLY A 76 10.48 16.27 9.73
N CYS A 77 9.45 15.65 9.17
CA CYS A 77 8.25 16.34 8.72
C CYS A 77 7.06 15.94 9.60
N ASP A 78 6.62 16.83 10.49
CA ASP A 78 5.60 16.54 11.50
C ASP A 78 4.17 16.42 10.94
N ASP A 79 3.92 16.84 9.68
CA ASP A 79 2.59 16.73 9.03
C ASP A 79 2.67 16.48 7.51
N CYS A 80 3.66 15.71 7.05
CA CYS A 80 3.79 15.39 5.63
C CYS A 80 2.63 14.49 5.15
N LYS A 81 1.67 15.10 4.46
CA LYS A 81 0.58 14.42 3.78
C LYS A 81 0.91 14.30 2.30
N ILE A 82 0.68 13.11 1.76
CA ILE A 82 0.78 12.86 0.32
C ILE A 82 -0.65 12.79 -0.20
N HIS A 83 -0.96 13.65 -1.15
CA HIS A 83 -2.27 13.66 -1.78
C HIS A 83 -2.26 12.78 -3.03
N TYR A 84 -3.30 11.95 -3.12
CA TYR A 84 -3.60 11.14 -4.29
C TYR A 84 -4.93 11.56 -4.87
N THR A 85 -5.02 11.62 -6.19
CA THR A 85 -6.24 11.94 -6.94
C THR A 85 -6.64 10.75 -7.81
N LEU A 86 -7.93 10.42 -7.78
CA LEU A 86 -8.55 9.40 -8.63
C LEU A 86 -9.75 10.01 -9.35
N SER A 87 -9.78 9.93 -10.67
CA SER A 87 -10.91 10.39 -11.49
C SER A 87 -11.04 9.49 -12.71
N LYS A 88 -12.17 8.80 -12.82
CA LYS A 88 -12.52 7.88 -13.90
C LYS A 88 -14.01 7.95 -14.18
N GLU A 89 -14.37 7.77 -15.44
CA GLU A 89 -15.76 7.74 -15.89
C GLU A 89 -15.90 6.74 -17.04
N GLY A 90 -17.06 6.11 -17.13
CA GLY A 90 -17.41 5.21 -18.22
C GLY A 90 -17.17 3.74 -17.90
N GLU A 91 -17.52 2.88 -18.85
CA GLU A 91 -17.50 1.43 -18.66
C GLU A 91 -16.06 0.89 -18.61
N CYS A 92 -15.50 0.80 -17.40
CA CYS A 92 -14.13 0.35 -17.16
C CYS A 92 -13.96 -0.23 -15.75
N THR A 93 -12.86 -0.95 -15.54
CA THR A 93 -12.40 -1.30 -14.19
C THR A 93 -11.36 -0.27 -13.76
N VAL A 94 -11.58 0.33 -12.60
CA VAL A 94 -10.63 1.24 -11.97
C VAL A 94 -9.59 0.42 -11.21
N TYR A 95 -8.31 0.67 -11.46
CA TYR A 95 -7.20 -0.03 -10.85
C TYR A 95 -6.35 0.89 -9.98
N SER A 96 -5.49 0.32 -9.14
CA SER A 96 -4.49 1.05 -8.35
C SER A 96 -3.56 1.91 -9.20
N GLY A 97 -3.30 1.53 -10.44
CA GLY A 97 -2.52 2.34 -11.39
C GLY A 97 -3.20 3.64 -11.83
N ASP A 98 -4.50 3.78 -11.62
CA ASP A 98 -5.26 4.99 -11.92
C ASP A 98 -5.15 6.05 -10.81
N LEU A 99 -4.63 5.67 -9.65
CA LEU A 99 -4.38 6.57 -8.53
C LEU A 99 -3.12 7.41 -8.82
N LYS A 100 -3.29 8.74 -8.92
CA LYS A 100 -2.21 9.67 -9.26
C LYS A 100 -1.72 10.39 -8.02
N ALA A 101 -0.44 10.25 -7.69
CA ALA A 101 0.20 11.07 -6.69
C ALA A 101 0.54 12.47 -7.24
N GLU A 102 0.65 13.47 -6.37
CA GLU A 102 1.19 14.79 -6.74
C GLU A 102 2.66 14.70 -7.21
N ASP A 103 3.48 13.93 -6.50
CA ASP A 103 4.86 13.62 -6.88
C ASP A 103 4.96 12.18 -7.40
N PRO A 104 5.51 11.96 -8.62
CA PRO A 104 5.70 10.64 -9.20
C PRO A 104 6.46 9.63 -8.34
N ILE A 105 7.31 10.08 -7.40
CA ILE A 105 8.03 9.19 -6.48
C ILE A 105 7.07 8.35 -5.62
N TRP A 106 5.87 8.86 -5.36
CA TRP A 106 4.86 8.22 -4.53
C TRP A 106 3.83 7.40 -5.33
N ASN A 107 4.01 7.24 -6.65
CA ASN A 107 3.10 6.45 -7.47
C ASN A 107 3.07 4.99 -7.05
N VAL A 108 1.89 4.38 -7.10
CA VAL A 108 1.70 2.98 -6.74
C VAL A 108 2.55 2.08 -7.65
N LYS A 109 3.31 1.16 -7.04
CA LYS A 109 4.16 0.21 -7.77
C LYS A 109 3.35 -0.89 -8.45
N ASP A 110 2.45 -1.52 -7.71
CA ASP A 110 1.51 -2.49 -8.27
C ASP A 110 0.30 -1.77 -8.87
N LYS A 111 0.22 -1.77 -10.20
CA LYS A 111 -0.81 -1.05 -10.96
C LYS A 111 -2.05 -1.90 -11.26
N ASN A 112 -2.05 -3.18 -10.91
CA ASN A 112 -3.05 -4.15 -11.36
C ASN A 112 -4.05 -4.54 -10.27
N ILE A 113 -4.10 -3.83 -9.13
CA ILE A 113 -5.04 -4.12 -8.05
C ILE A 113 -6.40 -3.50 -8.41
N PRO A 114 -7.47 -4.29 -8.59
CA PRO A 114 -8.78 -3.77 -8.96
C PRO A 114 -9.49 -3.12 -7.77
N ILE A 115 -10.00 -1.90 -7.98
CA ILE A 115 -10.69 -1.12 -6.94
C ILE A 115 -12.21 -1.26 -7.11
N VAL A 116 -12.75 -0.87 -8.26
CA VAL A 116 -14.18 -0.89 -8.56
C VAL A 116 -14.41 -1.04 -10.06
N ARG A 117 -15.51 -1.68 -10.45
CA ARG A 117 -15.96 -1.72 -11.84
C ARG A 117 -17.07 -0.70 -12.04
N LEU A 118 -16.89 0.17 -13.02
CA LEU A 118 -17.86 1.15 -13.46
C LEU A 118 -18.65 0.62 -14.66
N LEU A 119 -19.96 0.81 -14.63
CA LEU A 119 -20.86 0.58 -15.76
C LEU A 119 -20.99 1.86 -16.59
N LYS A 120 -21.74 1.77 -17.70
CA LYS A 120 -22.00 2.92 -18.56
C LYS A 120 -22.62 4.08 -17.77
N ASN A 121 -22.08 5.29 -17.98
CA ASN A 121 -22.47 6.54 -17.32
C ASN A 121 -22.25 6.57 -15.79
N GLN A 122 -21.36 5.72 -15.26
CA GLN A 122 -20.88 5.84 -13.88
C GLN A 122 -19.52 6.54 -13.84
N ARG A 123 -19.30 7.26 -12.76
CA ARG A 123 -18.08 7.96 -12.35
C ARG A 123 -17.87 7.79 -10.86
#